data_AF-A0A660PCC1-F1
#
_entry.id   AF-A0A660PCC1-F1
#
_cell.length_a   1.000
_cell.length_b   1.000
_cell.length_c   1.000
_cell.angle_alpha   90.00
_cell.angle_beta   90.00
_cell.angle_gamma   90.00
#
_symmetry.space_group_name_H-M   'P 1'
#
loop_
_entity.id
_entity.type
_entity.pdbx_description
1 polymer ?
#
loop_
_entity_poly.entity_id
_entity_poly.type
_entity_poly.pdbx_seq_one_letter_code
_entity_poly.pdbx_strand_id
1 'polypeptide(L)'
;MKSIILAAGIGSRLNISEPKGLLRLPDNETLLARQVRIQKSFGLNSINIVVGHKNELIEKQITDVNYILNPDYANTNTAKSLLLGLQDIDDDVIWSNGDLIYDENIIGEIIKSESNTVIVNKSKCGEEEVKYSINGS
;
A
#
# COMPACT_ATOMS: atom_id res chain seq x y z
N MET A 1 7.98 3.54 -14.41
CA MET A 1 7.05 3.55 -13.28
C MET A 1 7.46 2.56 -12.22
N LYS A 2 7.43 2.96 -10.95
CA LYS A 2 7.71 2.16 -9.75
C LYS A 2 6.44 1.98 -8.91
N SER A 3 6.42 0.95 -8.07
CA SER A 3 5.34 0.74 -7.12
C SER A 3 5.82 0.79 -5.68
N ILE A 4 5.04 1.41 -4.80
CA ILE A 4 5.27 1.49 -3.36
C ILE A 4 4.04 1.00 -2.59
N ILE A 5 4.21 0.00 -1.73
CA ILE A 5 3.14 -0.46 -0.83
C ILE A 5 3.53 -0.14 0.61
N LEU A 6 2.69 0.62 1.31
CA LEU A 6 2.95 1.09 2.68
C LEU A 6 2.37 0.11 3.71
N ALA A 7 3.24 -0.65 4.37
CA ALA A 7 2.88 -1.73 5.30
C ALA A 7 3.55 -1.60 6.69
N ALA A 8 4.03 -0.41 7.05
CA ALA A 8 4.76 -0.20 8.30
C ALA A 8 3.89 -0.12 9.57
N GLY A 9 2.57 0.04 9.41
CA GLY A 9 1.64 0.33 10.50
C GLY A 9 1.40 -0.84 11.47
N ILE A 10 1.17 -0.50 12.74
CA ILE A 10 0.95 -1.47 13.84
C ILE A 10 -0.46 -2.10 13.79
N GLY A 11 -1.43 -1.43 13.18
CA GLY A 11 -2.81 -1.94 13.11
C GLY A 11 -3.55 -2.01 14.45
N SER A 12 -3.16 -1.17 15.41
CA SER A 12 -3.63 -1.15 16.81
C SER A 12 -5.15 -1.21 17.00
N ARG A 13 -5.94 -0.69 16.06
CA ARG A 13 -7.42 -0.65 16.13
C ARG A 13 -8.08 -2.03 15.98
N LEU A 14 -7.42 -2.99 15.34
CA LEU A 14 -7.99 -4.32 15.07
C LEU A 14 -7.63 -5.35 16.16
N ASN A 15 -6.85 -4.97 17.17
CA ASN A 15 -6.32 -5.87 18.20
C ASN A 15 -5.76 -7.20 17.63
N ILE A 16 -5.17 -7.12 16.43
CA ILE A 16 -4.55 -8.26 15.75
C ILE A 16 -3.08 -8.30 16.08
N SER A 17 -2.55 -9.52 16.23
CA SER A 17 -1.14 -9.75 16.51
C SER A 17 -0.26 -9.63 15.26
N GLU A 18 -0.83 -9.75 14.06
CA GLU A 18 -0.10 -9.75 12.80
C GLU A 18 -0.23 -8.40 12.06
N PRO A 19 0.76 -8.02 11.24
CA PRO A 19 0.63 -6.88 10.33
C PRO A 19 -0.65 -7.00 9.50
N LYS A 20 -1.43 -5.91 9.41
CA LYS A 20 -2.70 -5.88 8.68
C LYS A 20 -2.59 -6.41 7.25
N GLY A 21 -1.47 -6.13 6.59
CA GLY A 21 -1.22 -6.60 5.23
C GLY A 21 -1.17 -8.13 5.07
N LEU A 22 -1.05 -8.88 6.17
CA LEU A 22 -1.07 -10.34 6.20
C LEU A 22 -2.44 -10.92 6.53
N LEU A 23 -3.47 -10.08 6.73
CA LEU A 23 -4.84 -10.54 6.87
C LEU A 23 -5.25 -11.34 5.63
N ARG A 24 -5.88 -12.50 5.88
CA ARG A 24 -6.28 -13.44 4.84
C ARG A 24 -7.68 -13.12 4.34
N LEU A 25 -7.82 -13.21 3.02
CA LEU A 25 -9.09 -13.15 2.31
C LEU A 25 -9.77 -14.54 2.31
N PRO A 26 -11.04 -14.64 1.88
CA PRO A 26 -11.77 -15.93 1.85
C PRO A 26 -11.10 -17.00 0.98
N ASP A 27 -10.31 -16.60 -0.02
CA ASP A 27 -9.52 -17.47 -0.89
C ASP A 27 -8.14 -17.84 -0.29
N ASN A 28 -7.89 -17.46 0.96
CA ASN A 28 -6.67 -17.70 1.72
C ASN A 28 -5.43 -16.88 1.27
N GLU A 29 -5.56 -16.01 0.25
CA GLU A 29 -4.54 -15.03 -0.14
C GLU A 29 -4.46 -13.90 0.90
N THR A 30 -3.26 -13.37 1.18
CA THR A 30 -3.13 -12.19 2.06
C THR A 30 -3.37 -10.90 1.28
N LEU A 31 -3.78 -9.83 1.96
CA LEU A 31 -3.98 -8.51 1.33
C LEU A 31 -2.75 -8.06 0.52
N LEU A 32 -1.57 -8.12 1.13
CA LEU A 32 -0.33 -7.73 0.48
C LEU A 32 0.04 -8.67 -0.68
N ALA A 33 -0.12 -10.00 -0.52
CA ALA A 33 0.17 -10.94 -1.60
C ALA A 33 -0.72 -10.67 -2.83
N ARG A 34 -2.02 -10.40 -2.60
CA ARG A 34 -2.96 -10.02 -3.66
C ARG A 34 -2.53 -8.74 -4.36
N GLN A 35 -2.16 -7.69 -3.61
CA GLN A 35 -1.68 -6.44 -4.20
C GLN A 35 -0.41 -6.65 -5.06
N VAL A 36 0.57 -7.42 -4.55
CA VAL A 36 1.80 -7.73 -5.29
C VAL A 36 1.50 -8.52 -6.57
N ARG A 37 0.64 -9.55 -6.50
CA ARG A 37 0.23 -10.35 -7.66
C ARG A 37 -0.44 -9.50 -8.73
N ILE A 38 -1.41 -8.66 -8.33
CA ILE A 38 -2.13 -7.76 -9.26
C ILE A 38 -1.14 -6.80 -9.91
N GLN A 39 -0.28 -6.13 -9.15
CA GLN A 39 0.67 -5.18 -9.72
C GLN A 39 1.65 -5.85 -10.70
N LYS A 40 2.14 -7.05 -10.37
CA LYS A 40 3.00 -7.85 -11.28
C LYS A 40 2.27 -8.25 -12.56
N SER A 41 0.97 -8.58 -12.52
CA SER A 41 0.21 -8.92 -13.74
C SER A 41 0.08 -7.73 -14.71
N PHE A 42 0.28 -6.50 -14.24
CA PHE A 42 0.35 -5.29 -15.07
C PHE A 42 1.79 -4.85 -15.41
N GLY A 43 2.80 -5.69 -15.13
CA GLY A 43 4.19 -5.42 -15.48
C GLY A 43 4.97 -4.56 -14.47
N LEU A 44 4.39 -4.24 -13.31
CA LEU A 44 5.09 -3.56 -12.23
C LEU A 44 5.99 -4.55 -11.47
N ASN A 45 7.19 -4.80 -12.02
CA ASN A 45 8.14 -5.78 -11.46
C ASN A 45 9.01 -5.22 -10.34
N SER A 46 9.16 -3.89 -10.24
CA SER A 46 9.89 -3.22 -9.16
C SER A 46 8.90 -2.71 -8.10
N ILE A 47 8.53 -3.57 -7.16
CA ILE A 47 7.63 -3.24 -6.05
C ILE A 47 8.46 -3.04 -4.78
N ASN A 48 8.37 -1.85 -4.20
CA ASN A 48 8.97 -1.51 -2.91
C ASN A 48 7.89 -1.61 -1.83
N ILE A 49 8.10 -2.42 -0.80
CA ILE A 49 7.21 -2.50 0.37
C ILE A 49 7.89 -1.79 1.52
N VAL A 50 7.26 -0.71 2.01
CA VAL A 50 7.74 0.01 3.19
C VAL A 50 7.19 -0.69 4.42
N VAL A 51 8.07 -1.28 5.22
CA VAL A 51 7.75 -2.13 6.37
C VAL A 51 8.17 -1.48 7.68
N GLY A 52 7.69 -2.02 8.79
CA GLY A 52 7.88 -1.47 10.13
C GLY A 52 7.57 -2.54 11.16
N HIS A 53 6.42 -2.44 11.83
CA HIS A 53 6.02 -3.41 12.85
C HIS A 53 6.01 -4.85 12.32
N LYS A 54 6.78 -5.74 12.96
CA LYS A 54 6.86 -7.19 12.64
C LYS A 54 7.14 -7.47 11.16
N ASN A 55 8.07 -6.70 10.56
CA ASN A 55 8.42 -6.82 9.14
C ASN A 55 8.89 -8.23 8.76
N GLU A 56 9.53 -8.96 9.67
CA GLU A 56 9.99 -10.33 9.46
C GLU A 56 8.87 -11.29 9.03
N LEU A 57 7.64 -11.06 9.50
CA LEU A 57 6.48 -11.87 9.11
C LEU A 57 6.05 -11.61 7.67
N ILE A 58 6.23 -10.38 7.19
CA ILE A 58 5.93 -9.97 5.81
C ILE A 58 7.00 -10.54 4.87
N GLU A 59 8.28 -10.33 5.21
CA GLU A 59 9.44 -10.79 4.46
C GLU A 59 9.46 -12.31 4.28
N LYS A 60 8.93 -13.07 5.25
CA LYS A 60 8.81 -14.52 5.15
C LYS A 60 7.74 -15.00 4.15
N GLN A 61 6.69 -14.22 3.93
CA GLN A 61 5.53 -14.63 3.12
C GLN A 61 5.54 -14.04 1.71
N ILE A 62 6.19 -12.90 1.52
CA ILE A 62 6.19 -12.17 0.25
C ILE A 62 7.63 -12.13 -0.26
N THR A 63 7.82 -12.56 -1.51
CA THR A 63 9.13 -12.65 -2.15
C THR A 63 9.11 -11.88 -3.46
N ASP A 64 10.29 -11.71 -4.07
CA ASP A 64 10.47 -10.97 -5.33
C ASP A 64 9.93 -9.53 -5.27
N VAL A 65 10.23 -8.83 -4.17
CA VAL A 65 9.94 -7.42 -3.91
C VAL A 65 11.13 -6.81 -3.15
N ASN A 66 11.23 -5.48 -3.13
CA ASN A 66 12.22 -4.78 -2.31
C ASN A 66 11.59 -4.33 -1.00
N TYR A 67 12.35 -4.37 0.09
CA TYR A 67 11.90 -3.90 1.39
C TYR A 67 12.61 -2.62 1.80
N ILE A 68 11.83 -1.68 2.33
CA ILE A 68 12.33 -0.43 2.91
C ILE A 68 11.83 -0.36 4.34
N LEU A 69 12.74 -0.37 5.31
CA LEU A 69 12.37 -0.29 6.72
C LEU A 69 12.11 1.17 7.11
N ASN A 70 10.93 1.44 7.71
CA ASN A 70 10.71 2.62 8.53
C ASN A 70 11.09 2.29 9.98
N PRO A 71 12.28 2.66 10.47
CA PRO A 71 12.72 2.30 11.82
C PRO A 71 11.92 3.02 12.92
N ASP A 72 11.27 4.14 12.59
CA ASP A 72 10.49 4.95 13.52
C ASP A 72 8.98 4.78 13.28
N TYR A 73 8.55 3.60 12.82
CA TYR A 73 7.15 3.29 12.50
C TYR A 73 6.19 3.54 13.67
N ALA A 74 6.69 3.49 14.92
CA ALA A 74 5.89 3.68 16.13
C ALA A 74 5.56 5.16 16.42
N ASN A 75 6.42 6.10 15.98
CA ASN A 75 6.24 7.54 16.23
C ASN A 75 5.93 8.34 14.96
N THR A 76 5.81 7.66 13.81
CA THR A 76 5.59 8.29 12.50
C THR A 76 4.29 7.78 11.87
N ASN A 77 3.95 8.31 10.70
CA ASN A 77 2.72 7.97 9.98
C ASN A 77 2.99 7.58 8.52
N THR A 78 1.93 7.32 7.77
CA THR A 78 1.95 6.94 6.37
C THR A 78 2.78 7.90 5.49
N ALA A 79 2.76 9.21 5.77
CA ALA A 79 3.52 10.18 4.98
C ALA A 79 5.04 10.01 5.15
N LYS A 80 5.52 9.69 6.36
CA LYS A 80 6.94 9.38 6.59
C LYS A 80 7.35 8.09 5.90
N SER A 81 6.51 7.06 5.95
CA SER A 81 6.74 5.81 5.22
C SER A 81 6.80 6.05 3.71
N LEU A 82 5.91 6.88 3.16
CA LEU A 82 5.94 7.25 1.75
C LEU A 82 7.22 8.02 1.39
N LEU A 83 7.64 8.99 2.22
CA LEU A 83 8.89 9.72 2.01
C LEU A 83 10.10 8.79 1.93
N LEU A 84 10.18 7.78 2.79
CA LEU A 84 11.24 6.75 2.73
C LEU A 84 11.13 5.91 1.46
N GLY A 85 9.91 5.54 1.06
CA GLY A 85 9.67 4.76 -0.15
C GLY A 85 10.01 5.51 -1.44
N LEU A 86 9.89 6.84 -1.43
CA LEU A 86 10.19 7.73 -2.56
C LEU A 86 11.68 8.09 -2.65
N GLN A 87 12.47 7.75 -1.64
CA GLN A 87 13.90 8.06 -1.63
C GLN A 87 14.58 7.40 -2.84
N ASP A 88 15.37 8.18 -3.57
CA ASP A 88 16.13 7.74 -4.75
C ASP A 88 15.26 7.22 -5.93
N ILE A 89 13.99 7.65 -6.01
CA ILE A 89 13.12 7.40 -7.17
C ILE A 89 13.07 8.64 -8.07
N ASP A 90 13.48 8.45 -9.32
CA ASP A 90 13.34 9.42 -10.42
C ASP A 90 12.50 8.80 -11.56
N ASP A 91 11.24 8.50 -11.26
CA ASP A 91 10.29 7.82 -12.14
C ASP A 91 8.85 8.04 -11.63
N ASP A 92 7.84 7.76 -12.44
CA ASP A 92 6.42 7.78 -12.01
C ASP A 92 6.17 6.73 -10.92
N VAL A 93 5.32 7.05 -9.95
CA VAL A 93 5.05 6.17 -8.80
C VAL A 93 3.57 5.90 -8.65
N ILE A 94 3.22 4.61 -8.57
CA ILE A 94 1.96 4.15 -7.99
C ILE A 94 2.22 3.80 -6.53
N TRP A 95 1.37 4.26 -5.61
CA TRP A 95 1.47 3.86 -4.22
C TRP A 95 0.12 3.53 -3.59
N SER A 96 0.13 2.63 -2.62
CA SER A 96 -1.07 2.19 -1.89
C SER A 96 -0.74 1.86 -0.43
N ASN A 97 -1.77 1.89 0.44
CA ASN A 97 -1.65 1.29 1.77
C ASN A 97 -1.78 -0.24 1.66
N GLY A 98 -0.99 -0.95 2.46
CA GLY A 98 -0.92 -2.42 2.46
C GLY A 98 -2.15 -3.12 3.04
N ASP A 99 -3.07 -2.38 3.68
CA ASP A 99 -4.32 -2.88 4.23
C ASP A 99 -5.55 -2.65 3.32
N LEU A 100 -5.32 -2.27 2.06
CA LEU A 100 -6.37 -2.09 1.05
C LEU A 100 -6.67 -3.37 0.29
N ILE A 101 -7.93 -3.47 -0.14
CA ILE A 101 -8.39 -4.37 -1.19
C ILE A 101 -8.94 -3.53 -2.35
N TYR A 102 -8.56 -3.88 -3.57
CA TYR A 102 -9.03 -3.23 -4.79
C TYR A 102 -9.13 -4.24 -5.94
N ASP A 103 -10.00 -3.93 -6.90
CA ASP A 103 -10.13 -4.69 -8.14
C ASP A 103 -8.91 -4.48 -9.04
N GLU A 104 -8.51 -5.54 -9.76
CA GLU A 104 -7.32 -5.51 -10.61
C GLU A 104 -7.40 -4.46 -11.73
N ASN A 105 -8.61 -4.19 -12.24
CA ASN A 105 -8.86 -3.19 -13.27
C ASN A 105 -8.38 -1.78 -12.88
N ILE A 106 -8.38 -1.46 -11.57
CA ILE A 106 -7.94 -0.16 -11.06
C ILE A 106 -6.48 0.11 -11.41
N ILE A 107 -5.60 -0.89 -11.30
CA ILE A 107 -4.19 -0.73 -11.66
C ILE A 107 -4.04 -0.46 -13.16
N GLY A 108 -4.82 -1.18 -13.98
CA GLY A 108 -4.86 -0.95 -15.43
C GLY A 108 -5.35 0.44 -15.82
N GLU A 109 -6.28 1.03 -15.07
CA GLU A 109 -6.74 2.41 -15.28
C GLU A 109 -5.69 3.44 -14.86
N ILE A 110 -5.03 3.26 -13.71
CA ILE A 110 -3.98 4.17 -13.22
C ILE A 110 -2.82 4.23 -14.22
N ILE A 111 -2.35 3.07 -14.72
CA ILE A 111 -1.22 3.00 -15.64
C ILE A 111 -1.51 3.72 -16.97
N LYS A 112 -2.77 3.78 -17.39
CA LYS A 112 -3.18 4.49 -18.62
C LYS A 112 -3.39 5.99 -18.42
N SER A 113 -3.37 6.47 -17.18
CA SER A 113 -3.60 7.87 -16.91
C SER A 113 -2.38 8.72 -17.29
N GLU A 114 -2.62 9.81 -18.01
CA GLU A 114 -1.57 10.77 -18.41
C GLU A 114 -1.35 11.87 -17.35
N SER A 115 -2.00 11.77 -16.20
CA SER A 115 -1.99 12.80 -15.16
C SER A 115 -1.98 12.19 -13.76
N ASN A 116 -1.54 12.99 -12.77
CA ASN A 116 -1.61 12.61 -11.37
C ASN A 116 -3.04 12.20 -11.00
N THR A 117 -3.18 10.95 -10.56
CA THR A 117 -4.50 10.32 -10.35
C THR A 117 -4.59 9.77 -8.95
N VAL A 118 -5.76 9.92 -8.33
CA VAL A 118 -6.10 9.34 -7.03
C VAL A 118 -7.36 8.52 -7.19
N ILE A 119 -7.32 7.28 -6.71
CA ILE A 119 -8.50 6.42 -6.66
C ILE A 119 -9.33 6.75 -5.43
N VAL A 120 -10.61 6.94 -5.65
CA VAL A 120 -11.54 7.45 -4.66
C VAL A 120 -12.76 6.55 -4.57
N ASN A 121 -13.15 6.22 -3.34
CA ASN A 121 -14.43 5.59 -3.09
C ASN A 121 -15.46 6.68 -2.77
N LYS A 122 -16.63 6.64 -3.42
CA LYS A 122 -17.72 7.61 -3.24
C LYS A 122 -18.73 7.19 -2.17
N SER A 123 -18.48 6.10 -1.44
CA SER A 123 -19.31 5.68 -0.31
C SER A 123 -19.23 6.67 0.85
N LYS A 124 -20.19 6.60 1.77
CA LYS A 124 -20.19 7.40 2.99
C LYS A 124 -18.92 7.12 3.79
N CYS A 125 -18.14 8.17 4.07
CA CYS A 125 -16.88 8.04 4.80
C CYS A 125 -17.07 7.91 6.31
N GLY A 126 -16.24 7.09 6.94
CA GLY A 126 -16.03 7.08 8.38
C GLY A 126 -15.33 8.35 8.91
N GLU A 127 -15.17 8.46 10.22
CA GLU A 127 -14.50 9.61 10.86
C GLU A 127 -13.01 9.68 10.51
N GLU A 128 -12.33 8.54 10.53
CA GLU A 128 -10.87 8.43 10.34
C GLU A 128 -10.43 8.31 8.87
N GLU A 129 -11.37 8.26 7.92
CA GLU A 129 -11.06 8.17 6.50
C GLU A 129 -10.56 9.50 5.94
N VAL A 130 -9.58 9.43 5.04
CA VAL A 130 -9.14 10.60 4.26
C VAL A 130 -10.28 11.01 3.33
N LYS A 131 -10.74 12.25 3.49
CA LYS A 131 -11.82 12.84 2.69
C LYS A 131 -11.24 13.84 1.71
N TYR A 132 -11.87 13.95 0.55
CA TYR A 132 -11.57 14.98 -0.43
C TYR A 132 -12.88 15.67 -0.83
N SER A 133 -12.80 16.96 -1.13
CA SER A 133 -13.89 17.69 -1.77
C SER A 133 -13.37 18.27 -3.09
N ILE A 134 -14.16 18.10 -4.14
CA ILE A 134 -13.90 18.70 -5.46
C ILE A 134 -14.47 20.12 -5.58
N ASN A 135 -15.37 20.47 -4.66
CA ASN A 135 -15.95 21.79 -4.54
C ASN A 135 -15.46 22.36 -3.21
N GLY A 136 -14.53 23.30 -3.24
CA GLY A 136 -14.06 23.95 -2.02
C GLY A 136 -15.25 24.57 -1.28
N SER A 137 -15.73 23.92 -0.22
CA SER A 137 -16.80 24.37 0.67
C SER A 137 -16.60 23.74 2.03
#